data_AF-A0A926WYV1-F1
#
_entry.id   AF-A0A926WYV1-F1
#
_cell.length_a   1.000
_cell.length_b   1.000
_cell.length_c   1.000
_cell.angle_alpha   90.00
_cell.angle_beta   90.00
_cell.angle_gamma   90.00
#
_symmetry.space_group_name_H-M   'P 1'
#
loop_
_entity.id
_entity.type
_entity.pdbx_description
1 polymer ?
#
loop_
_entity_poly.entity_id
_entity_poly.type
_entity_poly.pdbx_seq_one_letter_code
_entity_poly.pdbx_strand_id
1 'polypeptide(L)'
;MTTTFQKYLTVATAATAATAALAGVAGSAEAATFGTDGIQFDQDTEVEFQFQTSHGAYKSTLSIYKVDNGAVVENSAFVLFSETKSSDNGGANEWKGSFGNAVTSQTGVNSVSYKFLGGTTYTFGLSSTRNGNNMGRVYSTTALNLFNNANTQQAVFGTQVAEEVDRSTTNTFANASQRTSADPFAEEGVDIGFDDRGNSNDTDFQDFVITAWAERPEIKEEPPVIEEEPESVPEPATLAGLGLAASTLVISRRRKRA
;
A
#
# COMPACT_ATOMS: atom_id res chain seq x y z
N MET A 1 26.77 62.18 -35.68
CA MET A 1 26.54 60.80 -36.13
C MET A 1 25.43 60.25 -35.24
N THR A 2 24.13 60.31 -35.54
CA THR A 2 23.42 59.96 -36.78
C THR A 2 23.89 58.57 -37.24
N THR A 3 23.09 57.50 -37.19
CA THR A 3 21.83 57.32 -37.94
C THR A 3 20.89 56.24 -37.34
N THR A 4 19.59 56.53 -37.44
CA THR A 4 18.39 55.68 -37.35
C THR A 4 18.30 54.64 -38.50
N PHE A 5 17.52 53.55 -38.32
CA PHE A 5 16.53 52.90 -39.25
C PHE A 5 16.42 51.38 -38.93
N GLN A 6 15.37 50.88 -38.24
CA GLN A 6 13.98 50.57 -38.65
C GLN A 6 13.85 49.35 -39.59
N LYS A 7 13.12 48.31 -39.15
CA LYS A 7 11.90 47.72 -39.79
C LYS A 7 11.75 46.19 -39.66
N TYR A 8 10.64 45.83 -39.01
CA TYR A 8 9.68 44.74 -39.27
C TYR A 8 10.18 43.33 -39.64
N LEU A 9 9.83 42.36 -38.80
CA LEU A 9 9.04 41.23 -39.31
C LEU A 9 8.01 40.79 -38.25
N THR A 10 6.75 41.12 -38.54
CA THR A 10 5.57 40.48 -37.95
C THR A 10 5.40 39.14 -38.65
N VAL A 11 5.42 38.02 -37.91
CA VAL A 11 4.84 36.76 -38.40
C VAL A 11 3.84 36.28 -37.36
N ALA A 12 2.65 36.03 -37.88
CA ALA A 12 1.43 35.71 -37.17
C ALA A 12 1.34 34.20 -36.89
N THR A 13 0.75 33.89 -35.74
CA THR A 13 -0.20 32.80 -35.47
C THR A 13 0.16 31.36 -35.90
N ALA A 14 0.35 30.51 -34.89
CA ALA A 14 -0.40 29.25 -34.78
C ALA A 14 -0.44 28.83 -33.30
N ALA A 15 -1.53 29.15 -32.62
CA ALA A 15 -1.86 28.49 -31.36
C ALA A 15 -2.37 27.08 -31.71
N THR A 16 -1.55 26.07 -31.43
CA THR A 16 -2.00 24.68 -31.41
C THR A 16 -2.16 24.27 -29.95
N ALA A 17 -3.26 24.70 -29.35
CA ALA A 17 -3.74 24.14 -28.09
C ALA A 17 -4.49 22.84 -28.43
N ALA A 18 -3.81 21.71 -28.28
CA ALA A 18 -4.44 20.40 -28.24
C ALA A 18 -3.71 19.56 -27.19
N THR A 19 -3.75 20.01 -25.94
CA THR A 19 -3.50 19.13 -24.80
C THR A 19 -4.80 18.38 -24.56
N ALA A 20 -5.00 17.27 -25.27
CA ALA A 20 -5.96 16.27 -24.86
C ALA A 20 -5.44 15.72 -23.52
N ALA A 21 -5.98 16.25 -22.43
CA ALA A 21 -5.86 15.62 -21.13
C ALA A 21 -6.61 14.29 -21.25
N LEU A 22 -5.88 13.23 -21.58
CA LEU A 22 -6.30 11.88 -21.22
C LEU A 22 -6.31 11.85 -19.70
N ALA A 23 -7.40 12.30 -19.10
CA ALA A 23 -7.83 11.85 -17.78
C ALA A 23 -8.26 10.39 -17.94
N GLY A 24 -7.29 9.53 -18.30
CA GLY A 24 -7.41 8.13 -18.00
C GLY A 24 -7.47 8.08 -16.49
N VAL A 25 -8.60 7.62 -15.96
CA VAL A 25 -8.71 7.17 -14.59
C VAL A 25 -7.78 5.96 -14.48
N ALA A 26 -6.49 6.22 -14.36
CA ALA A 26 -5.57 5.28 -13.77
C ALA A 26 -6.05 5.22 -12.32
N GLY A 27 -6.91 4.24 -12.01
CA GLY A 27 -7.11 3.84 -10.63
C GLY A 27 -5.73 3.73 -10.02
N SER A 28 -5.50 4.45 -8.92
CA SER A 28 -4.20 4.49 -8.27
C SER A 28 -3.73 3.05 -8.10
N ALA A 29 -2.69 2.63 -8.83
CA ALA A 29 -2.04 1.38 -8.52
C ALA A 29 -1.59 1.52 -7.06
N GLU A 30 -2.14 0.70 -6.17
CA GLU A 30 -1.85 0.75 -4.75
C GLU A 30 -0.37 0.38 -4.57
N ALA A 31 0.49 1.40 -4.54
CA ALA A 31 1.90 1.21 -4.33
C ALA A 31 2.13 1.00 -2.83
N ALA A 32 2.37 -0.26 -2.48
CA ALA A 32 2.87 -0.65 -1.18
C ALA A 32 4.13 -1.49 -1.38
N THR A 33 5.12 -1.25 -0.52
CA THR A 33 6.17 -2.24 -0.26
C THR A 33 5.76 -2.97 0.99
N PHE A 34 5.59 -4.29 0.93
CA PHE A 34 5.20 -5.09 2.08
C PHE A 34 6.01 -6.39 2.09
N GLY A 35 7.19 -6.34 2.71
CA GLY A 35 8.12 -7.46 2.66
C GLY A 35 9.45 -7.25 3.37
N THR A 36 10.44 -8.01 2.92
CA THR A 36 11.79 -8.08 3.48
C THR A 36 12.68 -6.88 3.14
N ASP A 37 12.23 -6.00 2.26
CA ASP A 37 12.88 -4.71 1.97
C ASP A 37 12.28 -3.55 2.79
N GLY A 38 11.25 -3.83 3.61
CA GLY A 38 10.53 -2.83 4.39
C GLY A 38 9.02 -2.90 4.18
N ILE A 39 8.32 -2.13 4.99
CA ILE A 39 6.87 -1.97 4.93
C ILE A 39 6.58 -0.48 4.75
N GLN A 40 5.93 -0.10 3.67
CA GLN A 40 5.60 1.29 3.37
C GLN A 40 4.37 1.34 2.46
N PHE A 41 3.48 2.28 2.78
CA PHE A 41 2.30 2.59 2.00
C PHE A 41 2.40 4.03 1.51
N ASP A 42 1.80 4.34 0.36
CA ASP A 42 1.77 5.71 -0.18
C ASP A 42 0.86 6.65 0.62
N GLN A 43 -0.13 6.11 1.30
CA GLN A 43 -1.07 6.84 2.14
C GLN A 43 -1.23 6.15 3.48
N ASP A 44 -1.93 6.81 4.39
CA ASP A 44 -2.33 6.21 5.65
C ASP A 44 -3.14 4.92 5.38
N THR A 45 -2.69 3.80 5.93
CA THR A 45 -3.31 2.49 5.70
C THR A 45 -3.48 1.76 7.03
N GLU A 46 -4.70 1.31 7.31
CA GLU A 46 -4.97 0.42 8.43
C GLU A 46 -4.75 -1.03 7.99
N VAL A 47 -3.98 -1.77 8.77
CA VAL A 47 -3.70 -3.18 8.56
C VAL A 47 -4.14 -3.93 9.79
N GLU A 48 -5.00 -4.93 9.62
CA GLU A 48 -5.35 -5.89 10.65
C GLU A 48 -4.33 -7.03 10.66
N PHE A 49 -3.92 -7.42 11.86
CA PHE A 49 -3.03 -8.55 12.11
C PHE A 49 -3.75 -9.59 12.96
N GLN A 50 -3.77 -10.83 12.52
CA GLN A 50 -4.27 -11.96 13.29
C GLN A 50 -3.12 -12.90 13.65
N PHE A 51 -3.06 -13.32 14.90
CA PHE A 51 -2.12 -14.35 15.30
C PHE A 51 -2.60 -15.75 14.86
N GLN A 52 -1.67 -16.54 14.31
CA GLN A 52 -1.92 -17.90 13.86
C GLN A 52 -1.35 -18.92 14.84
N THR A 53 -0.02 -18.94 14.98
CA THR A 53 0.70 -19.89 15.85
C THR A 53 2.06 -19.32 16.24
N SER A 54 2.65 -19.87 17.30
CA SER A 54 4.05 -19.68 17.65
C SER A 54 4.67 -21.01 18.00
N HIS A 55 5.96 -21.15 17.77
CA HIS A 55 6.75 -22.31 18.15
C HIS A 55 8.03 -21.79 18.79
N GLY A 56 8.42 -22.31 19.94
CA GLY A 56 9.72 -21.91 20.47
C GLY A 56 9.93 -22.16 21.95
N ALA A 57 11.18 -22.44 22.31
CA ALA A 57 11.56 -22.50 23.71
C ALA A 57 11.74 -21.10 24.34
N TYR A 58 11.71 -20.04 23.52
CA TYR A 58 11.84 -18.66 23.95
C TYR A 58 10.48 -18.01 24.18
N LYS A 59 10.49 -16.88 24.85
CA LYS A 59 9.34 -15.98 24.93
C LYS A 59 9.58 -14.81 24.00
N SER A 60 8.73 -14.68 23.00
CA SER A 60 8.86 -13.72 21.92
C SER A 60 7.81 -12.60 22.01
N THR A 61 8.19 -11.43 21.51
CA THR A 61 7.28 -10.28 21.37
C THR A 61 7.42 -9.72 19.97
N LEU A 62 6.32 -9.76 19.22
CA LEU A 62 6.22 -9.22 17.87
C LEU A 62 5.73 -7.77 17.95
N SER A 63 6.49 -6.86 17.37
CA SER A 63 6.19 -5.43 17.36
C SER A 63 6.41 -4.80 15.99
N ILE A 64 5.75 -3.69 15.73
CA ILE A 64 5.98 -2.80 14.58
C ILE A 64 6.92 -1.68 15.01
N TYR A 65 7.89 -1.35 14.16
CA TYR A 65 8.80 -0.23 14.36
C TYR A 65 8.85 0.65 13.13
N LYS A 66 9.00 1.95 13.33
CA LYS A 66 9.44 2.88 12.28
C LYS A 66 10.91 2.66 11.96
N VAL A 67 11.26 2.85 10.70
CA VAL A 67 12.63 2.86 10.20
C VAL A 67 12.93 4.27 9.67
N ASP A 68 14.02 4.87 10.14
CA ASP A 68 14.52 6.16 9.68
C ASP A 68 16.02 6.05 9.37
N ASN A 69 16.43 6.56 8.21
CA ASN A 69 17.81 6.48 7.73
C ASN A 69 18.43 5.07 7.80
N GLY A 70 17.63 4.04 7.51
CA GLY A 70 18.06 2.64 7.55
C GLY A 70 18.25 2.07 8.95
N ALA A 71 17.78 2.75 9.99
CA ALA A 71 17.86 2.30 11.38
C ALA A 71 16.48 2.30 12.06
N VAL A 72 16.31 1.43 13.04
CA VAL A 72 15.06 1.30 13.80
C VAL A 72 14.94 2.43 14.80
N VAL A 73 13.77 3.06 14.85
CA VAL A 73 13.41 4.05 15.87
C VAL A 73 12.85 3.31 17.08
N GLU A 74 13.70 2.95 18.04
CA GLU A 74 13.35 2.06 19.18
C GLU A 74 12.11 2.51 19.97
N ASN A 75 11.91 3.81 20.17
CA ASN A 75 10.76 4.36 20.90
C ASN A 75 9.44 4.35 20.12
N SER A 76 9.43 3.83 18.88
CA SER A 76 8.23 3.73 18.04
C SER A 76 7.53 2.37 18.12
N ALA A 77 8.01 1.47 18.97
CA ALA A 77 7.50 0.12 19.11
C ALA A 77 6.00 0.09 19.40
N PHE A 78 5.24 -0.57 18.53
CA PHE A 78 3.86 -0.96 18.78
C PHE A 78 3.77 -2.48 18.89
N VAL A 79 3.44 -3.00 20.07
CA VAL A 79 3.37 -4.46 20.29
C VAL A 79 2.08 -5.02 19.69
N LEU A 80 2.21 -5.93 18.74
CA LEU A 80 1.09 -6.69 18.18
C LEU A 80 0.72 -7.83 19.13
N PHE A 81 1.68 -8.73 19.35
CA PHE A 81 1.48 -9.95 20.12
C PHE A 81 2.71 -10.23 20.99
N SER A 82 2.47 -10.84 22.15
CA SER A 82 3.54 -11.20 23.09
C SER A 82 3.25 -12.54 23.76
N GLU A 83 4.29 -13.34 23.93
CA GLU A 83 4.23 -14.57 24.71
C GLU A 83 4.35 -14.27 26.22
N THR A 84 3.36 -14.74 26.97
CA THR A 84 3.35 -14.71 28.44
C THR A 84 4.18 -15.86 29.02
N LYS A 85 4.30 -16.97 28.28
CA LYS A 85 5.14 -18.14 28.52
C LYS A 85 5.59 -18.72 27.18
N SER A 86 6.66 -19.51 27.16
CA SER A 86 7.29 -19.97 25.92
C SER A 86 6.38 -20.84 25.05
N SER A 87 5.47 -21.61 25.66
CA SER A 87 4.57 -22.49 24.92
C SER A 87 3.39 -22.93 25.80
N ASP A 88 2.43 -23.61 25.19
CA ASP A 88 1.26 -24.12 25.88
C ASP A 88 1.62 -25.18 26.91
N ASN A 89 2.53 -26.10 26.54
CA ASN A 89 2.87 -27.29 27.32
C ASN A 89 4.39 -27.65 27.29
N GLY A 90 5.27 -26.65 27.33
CA GLY A 90 6.72 -26.87 27.23
C GLY A 90 7.09 -27.46 25.86
N GLY A 91 8.08 -28.36 25.81
CA GLY A 91 8.50 -29.00 24.56
C GLY A 91 7.55 -30.07 24.01
N ALA A 92 6.43 -30.36 24.69
CA ALA A 92 5.39 -31.19 24.09
C ALA A 92 4.73 -30.43 22.93
N ASN A 93 4.45 -31.13 21.83
CA ASN A 93 3.95 -30.53 20.59
C ASN A 93 4.84 -29.39 20.07
N GLU A 94 6.16 -29.61 20.08
CA GLU A 94 7.12 -28.74 19.40
C GLU A 94 7.06 -27.28 19.87
N TRP A 95 6.85 -27.10 21.17
CA TRP A 95 6.78 -25.79 21.77
C TRP A 95 5.68 -24.89 21.20
N LYS A 96 4.59 -25.48 20.71
CA LYS A 96 3.45 -24.72 20.19
C LYS A 96 2.86 -23.78 21.24
N GLY A 97 2.66 -22.53 20.86
CA GLY A 97 1.93 -21.52 21.62
C GLY A 97 0.63 -21.13 20.93
N SER A 98 -0.45 -21.03 21.71
CA SER A 98 -1.75 -20.56 21.24
C SER A 98 -2.17 -19.24 21.89
N PHE A 99 -2.99 -18.48 21.16
CA PHE A 99 -3.58 -17.25 21.67
C PHE A 99 -4.50 -17.54 22.87
N GLY A 100 -4.41 -16.71 23.90
CA GLY A 100 -5.16 -16.87 25.15
C GLY A 100 -4.53 -17.87 26.13
N ASN A 101 -3.46 -18.57 25.74
CA ASN A 101 -2.72 -19.47 26.61
C ASN A 101 -1.24 -19.06 26.73
N ALA A 102 -0.46 -19.26 25.68
CA ALA A 102 0.93 -18.81 25.63
C ALA A 102 1.02 -17.35 25.13
N VAL A 103 0.21 -16.98 24.14
CA VAL A 103 0.28 -15.70 23.44
C VAL A 103 -0.89 -14.80 23.84
N THR A 104 -0.65 -13.49 23.90
CA THR A 104 -1.67 -12.46 24.14
C THR A 104 -1.39 -11.21 23.29
N SER A 105 -2.34 -10.28 23.26
CA SER A 105 -2.21 -8.94 22.66
C SER A 105 -2.53 -7.88 23.70
N GLN A 106 -2.22 -6.61 23.41
CA GLN A 106 -2.54 -5.51 24.32
C GLN A 106 -4.05 -5.38 24.63
N THR A 107 -4.89 -5.78 23.68
CA THR A 107 -6.35 -5.70 23.75
C THR A 107 -7.00 -7.01 24.22
N GLY A 108 -6.22 -8.09 24.37
CA GLY A 108 -6.74 -9.40 24.75
C GLY A 108 -7.54 -10.12 23.66
N VAL A 109 -7.52 -9.63 22.42
CA VAL A 109 -8.17 -10.26 21.25
C VAL A 109 -7.15 -10.73 20.22
N ASN A 110 -7.50 -11.78 19.46
CA ASN A 110 -6.59 -12.43 18.50
C ASN A 110 -6.34 -11.61 17.21
N SER A 111 -7.01 -10.46 17.07
CA SER A 111 -6.85 -9.52 15.95
C SER A 111 -6.47 -8.14 16.49
N VAL A 112 -5.44 -7.53 15.92
CA VAL A 112 -4.94 -6.20 16.30
C VAL A 112 -4.75 -5.36 15.04
N SER A 113 -5.35 -4.17 15.00
CA SER A 113 -5.16 -3.24 13.89
C SER A 113 -4.07 -2.22 14.21
N TYR A 114 -3.30 -1.84 13.20
CA TYR A 114 -2.35 -0.73 13.28
C TYR A 114 -2.44 0.16 12.03
N LYS A 115 -2.44 1.47 12.27
CA LYS A 115 -2.45 2.47 11.21
C LYS A 115 -1.01 2.86 10.83
N PHE A 116 -0.58 2.39 9.66
CA PHE A 116 0.65 2.82 9.00
C PHE A 116 0.45 4.22 8.43
N LEU A 117 1.44 5.09 8.63
CA LEU A 117 1.42 6.43 8.06
C LEU A 117 1.99 6.40 6.65
N GLY A 118 1.32 7.10 5.72
CA GLY A 118 1.79 7.21 4.34
C GLY A 118 3.21 7.77 4.26
N GLY A 119 4.02 7.21 3.35
CA GLY A 119 5.41 7.63 3.12
C GLY A 119 6.39 7.29 4.24
N THR A 120 5.96 6.61 5.31
CA THR A 120 6.83 6.17 6.40
C THR A 120 7.23 4.72 6.20
N THR A 121 8.52 4.40 6.34
CA THR A 121 9.02 3.02 6.30
C THR A 121 8.92 2.38 7.68
N TYR A 122 8.50 1.13 7.71
CA TYR A 122 8.34 0.31 8.89
C TYR A 122 9.02 -1.06 8.72
N THR A 123 9.18 -1.75 9.84
CA THR A 123 9.61 -3.14 9.91
C THR A 123 8.88 -3.84 11.05
N PHE A 124 8.66 -5.13 10.93
CA PHE A 124 8.29 -5.95 12.08
C PHE A 124 9.57 -6.36 12.83
N GLY A 125 9.51 -6.44 14.15
CA GLY A 125 10.61 -6.94 14.97
C GLY A 125 10.13 -8.00 15.95
N LEU A 126 10.83 -9.13 15.99
CA LEU A 126 10.59 -10.23 16.93
C LEU A 126 11.70 -10.22 17.98
N SER A 127 11.36 -9.86 19.22
CA SER A 127 12.31 -9.83 20.34
C SER A 127 12.15 -11.08 21.19
N SER A 128 13.21 -11.86 21.38
CA SER A 128 13.15 -13.13 22.11
C SER A 128 13.86 -13.05 23.46
N THR A 129 13.29 -13.73 24.46
CA THR A 129 13.87 -13.84 25.81
C THR A 129 13.86 -15.28 26.31
N ARG A 130 14.87 -15.66 27.09
CA ARG A 130 14.94 -16.98 27.76
C ARG A 130 15.37 -16.82 29.21
N ASN A 131 14.56 -17.31 30.14
CA ASN A 131 14.83 -17.23 31.58
C ASN A 131 15.16 -15.79 32.04
N GLY A 132 14.50 -14.79 31.43
CA GLY A 132 14.72 -13.36 31.70
C GLY A 132 15.91 -12.73 30.97
N ASN A 133 16.72 -13.51 30.26
CA ASN A 133 17.82 -12.99 29.45
C ASN A 133 17.32 -12.61 28.05
N ASN A 134 17.83 -11.49 27.53
CA ASN A 134 17.58 -11.07 26.15
C ASN A 134 18.38 -11.95 25.19
N MET A 135 17.71 -12.59 24.23
CA MET A 135 18.32 -13.45 23.21
C MET A 135 18.60 -12.69 21.91
N GLY A 136 18.15 -11.44 21.82
CA GLY A 136 18.28 -10.59 20.65
C GLY A 136 16.93 -10.28 20.03
N ARG A 137 17.01 -9.59 18.89
CA ARG A 137 15.87 -9.25 18.06
C ARG A 137 16.24 -9.49 16.60
N VAL A 138 15.28 -9.97 15.84
CA VAL A 138 15.31 -10.01 14.39
C VAL A 138 14.25 -9.08 13.83
N TYR A 139 14.44 -8.68 12.58
CA TYR A 139 13.52 -7.82 11.86
C TYR A 139 13.01 -8.50 10.60
N SER A 140 11.82 -8.11 10.13
CA SER A 140 11.35 -8.56 8.81
C SER A 140 12.20 -7.98 7.69
N THR A 141 12.79 -6.80 7.89
CA THR A 141 13.67 -6.16 6.91
C THR A 141 15.08 -6.76 6.95
N THR A 142 15.48 -7.45 5.88
CA THR A 142 16.75 -8.19 5.79
C THR A 142 17.98 -7.32 6.06
N ALA A 143 17.97 -6.06 5.59
CA ALA A 143 19.08 -5.14 5.80
C ALA A 143 19.31 -4.74 7.26
N LEU A 144 18.32 -4.94 8.15
CA LEU A 144 18.45 -4.67 9.58
C LEU A 144 19.02 -5.85 10.37
N ASN A 145 19.15 -7.03 9.74
CA ASN A 145 19.62 -8.26 10.36
C ASN A 145 21.09 -8.54 10.03
N LEU A 146 22.00 -7.71 10.55
CA LEU A 146 23.44 -7.87 10.31
C LEU A 146 24.04 -8.88 11.29
N PHE A 147 24.25 -10.11 10.83
CA PHE A 147 24.86 -11.18 11.62
C PHE A 147 26.09 -11.75 10.90
N ASN A 148 27.21 -11.89 11.62
CA ASN A 148 28.47 -12.36 11.05
C ASN A 148 28.90 -11.59 9.78
N ASN A 149 28.64 -10.28 9.75
CA ASN A 149 28.88 -9.38 8.61
C ASN A 149 28.06 -9.70 7.34
N ALA A 150 26.95 -10.43 7.46
CA ALA A 150 26.00 -10.68 6.38
C ALA A 150 24.58 -10.30 6.81
N ASN A 151 23.80 -9.77 5.86
CA ASN A 151 22.38 -9.56 6.04
C ASN A 151 21.66 -10.90 5.88
N THR A 152 20.79 -11.24 6.83
CA THR A 152 20.03 -12.50 6.78
C THR A 152 18.53 -12.23 6.78
N GLN A 153 17.79 -12.95 5.95
CA GLN A 153 16.34 -12.97 5.99
C GLN A 153 15.88 -13.70 7.25
N GLN A 154 14.96 -13.08 8.01
CA GLN A 154 14.40 -13.62 9.26
C GLN A 154 12.86 -13.57 9.27
N ALA A 155 12.27 -13.21 8.12
CA ALA A 155 10.84 -13.31 7.89
C ALA A 155 10.57 -13.74 6.44
N VAL A 156 9.48 -14.46 6.23
CA VAL A 156 8.94 -14.82 4.92
C VAL A 156 7.52 -14.29 4.77
N PHE A 157 7.15 -13.91 3.55
CA PHE A 157 5.87 -13.32 3.21
C PHE A 157 5.20 -14.13 2.09
N GLY A 158 3.91 -14.42 2.22
CA GLY A 158 3.13 -14.98 1.13
C GLY A 158 1.85 -15.65 1.61
N THR A 159 1.09 -16.20 0.67
CA THR A 159 -0.06 -17.05 1.01
C THR A 159 0.42 -18.43 1.47
N GLN A 160 -0.32 -19.04 2.40
CA GLN A 160 -0.10 -20.40 2.92
C GLN A 160 1.19 -20.60 3.71
N VAL A 161 1.92 -19.51 4.05
CA VAL A 161 3.10 -19.64 4.92
C VAL A 161 2.70 -20.31 6.23
N ALA A 162 1.55 -19.97 6.81
CA ALA A 162 1.10 -20.56 8.06
C ALA A 162 0.94 -22.09 7.99
N GLU A 163 0.44 -22.63 6.87
CA GLU A 163 0.32 -24.07 6.68
C GLU A 163 1.65 -24.75 6.37
N GLU A 164 2.53 -24.07 5.64
CA GLU A 164 3.83 -24.60 5.23
C GLU A 164 4.80 -24.66 6.42
N VAL A 165 4.80 -23.63 7.29
CA VAL A 165 5.68 -23.54 8.46
C VAL A 165 5.18 -24.41 9.63
N ASP A 166 3.87 -24.54 9.90
CA ASP A 166 3.36 -25.43 10.97
C ASP A 166 3.69 -26.92 10.71
N ARG A 167 3.98 -27.29 9.45
CA ARG A 167 4.46 -28.62 9.06
C ARG A 167 5.98 -28.79 9.16
N SER A 168 6.73 -27.70 9.31
CA SER A 168 8.18 -27.66 9.18
C SER A 168 8.89 -27.89 10.51
N THR A 169 8.45 -28.89 11.26
CA THR A 169 8.67 -29.01 12.70
C THR A 169 10.12 -29.04 13.21
N THR A 170 11.10 -29.12 12.31
CA THR A 170 12.55 -28.89 12.53
C THR A 170 13.33 -28.66 11.23
N ASN A 171 12.65 -28.45 10.09
CA ASN A 171 13.29 -28.39 8.77
C ASN A 171 13.41 -26.95 8.29
N THR A 172 14.45 -26.67 7.51
CA THR A 172 14.57 -25.39 6.81
C THR A 172 13.39 -25.19 5.87
N PHE A 173 12.76 -24.03 5.96
CA PHE A 173 11.68 -23.62 5.07
C PHE A 173 12.18 -23.54 3.63
N ALA A 174 11.56 -24.31 2.74
CA ALA A 174 11.94 -24.30 1.34
C ALA A 174 11.57 -22.96 0.68
N ASN A 175 12.43 -22.47 -0.22
CA ASN A 175 12.16 -21.28 -1.04
C ASN A 175 11.97 -19.95 -0.26
N ALA A 176 12.55 -19.82 0.95
CA ALA A 176 12.49 -18.57 1.72
C ALA A 176 12.88 -17.33 0.87
N SER A 177 13.88 -17.46 0.01
CA SER A 177 14.35 -16.39 -0.90
C SER A 177 13.33 -15.98 -1.98
N GLN A 178 12.26 -16.75 -2.19
CA GLN A 178 11.16 -16.43 -3.11
C GLN A 178 9.97 -15.81 -2.37
N ARG A 179 9.97 -15.83 -1.02
CA ARG A 179 8.91 -15.31 -0.14
C ARG A 179 9.32 -13.98 0.47
N THR A 180 9.79 -13.04 -0.36
CA THR A 180 10.39 -11.78 0.09
C THR A 180 9.41 -10.61 0.15
N SER A 181 8.24 -10.71 -0.48
CA SER A 181 7.21 -9.68 -0.51
C SER A 181 5.85 -10.28 -0.83
N ALA A 182 4.78 -9.61 -0.44
CA ALA A 182 3.41 -10.00 -0.81
C ALA A 182 2.52 -8.76 -0.96
N ASP A 183 1.31 -8.96 -1.51
CA ASP A 183 0.28 -7.92 -1.62
C ASP A 183 -0.59 -7.94 -0.35
N PRO A 184 -0.48 -6.93 0.55
CA PRO A 184 -1.29 -6.89 1.76
C PRO A 184 -2.78 -6.61 1.47
N PHE A 185 -3.15 -6.23 0.25
CA PHE A 185 -4.52 -5.99 -0.20
C PHE A 185 -5.16 -7.21 -0.87
N ALA A 186 -4.50 -8.38 -0.82
CA ALA A 186 -5.07 -9.64 -1.26
C ALA A 186 -6.25 -10.04 -0.36
N GLU A 187 -7.32 -10.58 -0.96
CA GLU A 187 -8.53 -10.97 -0.22
C GLU A 187 -8.26 -12.02 0.86
N GLU A 188 -7.33 -12.95 0.59
CA GLU A 188 -6.93 -13.99 1.53
C GLU A 188 -5.99 -13.48 2.63
N GLY A 189 -5.45 -12.26 2.48
CA GLY A 189 -4.39 -11.73 3.33
C GLY A 189 -3.01 -12.31 3.01
N VAL A 190 -2.05 -11.93 3.84
CA VAL A 190 -0.65 -12.35 3.73
C VAL A 190 -0.23 -13.00 5.03
N ASP A 191 0.23 -14.25 4.96
CA ASP A 191 0.89 -14.88 6.08
C ASP A 191 2.35 -14.42 6.17
N ILE A 192 2.81 -14.23 7.41
CA ILE A 192 4.14 -13.78 7.74
C ILE A 192 4.69 -14.71 8.82
N GLY A 193 5.73 -15.46 8.47
CA GLY A 193 6.46 -16.35 9.38
C GLY A 193 7.81 -15.73 9.75
N PHE A 194 8.20 -15.85 11.03
CA PHE A 194 9.47 -15.37 11.56
C PHE A 194 10.33 -16.52 12.07
N ASP A 195 11.65 -16.39 11.87
CA ASP A 195 12.67 -17.19 12.54
C ASP A 195 13.39 -16.30 13.55
N ASP A 196 13.51 -16.75 14.79
CA ASP A 196 14.08 -15.99 15.89
C ASP A 196 15.56 -16.29 16.14
N ARG A 197 16.16 -17.09 15.26
CA ARG A 197 17.55 -17.57 15.26
C ARG A 197 17.87 -18.52 16.41
N GLY A 198 16.84 -19.09 17.03
CA GLY A 198 16.93 -20.29 17.84
C GLY A 198 17.64 -21.42 17.12
N ASN A 199 18.05 -22.44 17.88
CA ASN A 199 18.53 -23.71 17.33
C ASN A 199 19.64 -23.61 16.24
N SER A 200 20.52 -22.60 16.33
CA SER A 200 21.57 -22.31 15.34
C SER A 200 21.06 -21.73 14.01
N ASN A 201 19.94 -20.99 14.04
CA ASN A 201 19.35 -20.31 12.88
C ASN A 201 18.92 -21.34 11.82
N ASP A 202 18.00 -22.22 12.20
CA ASP A 202 17.46 -23.32 11.40
C ASP A 202 16.57 -22.86 10.23
N THR A 203 16.15 -21.60 10.19
CA THR A 203 15.45 -20.95 9.06
C THR A 203 14.16 -21.66 8.70
N ASP A 204 13.41 -22.05 9.71
CA ASP A 204 12.12 -22.74 9.55
C ASP A 204 10.94 -21.74 9.53
N PHE A 205 11.15 -20.53 10.04
CA PHE A 205 10.21 -19.40 10.05
C PHE A 205 8.86 -19.68 10.74
N GLN A 206 8.81 -20.67 11.63
CA GLN A 206 7.60 -21.01 12.39
C GLN A 206 7.56 -20.42 13.80
N ASP A 207 8.62 -19.72 14.22
CA ASP A 207 8.73 -19.29 15.60
C ASP A 207 7.59 -18.33 15.99
N PHE A 208 7.18 -17.51 15.02
CA PHE A 208 6.02 -16.66 15.17
C PHE A 208 5.33 -16.44 13.83
N VAL A 209 4.02 -16.73 13.79
CA VAL A 209 3.24 -16.66 12.55
C VAL A 209 2.00 -15.79 12.76
N ILE A 210 1.84 -14.82 11.86
CA ILE A 210 0.67 -13.95 11.80
C ILE A 210 0.13 -13.88 10.37
N THR A 211 -1.11 -13.45 10.22
CA THR A 211 -1.68 -13.06 8.94
C THR A 211 -2.02 -11.57 8.98
N ALA A 212 -1.82 -10.87 7.86
CA ALA A 212 -2.06 -9.44 7.72
C ALA A 212 -3.05 -9.14 6.57
N TRP A 213 -3.97 -8.21 6.79
CA TRP A 213 -4.90 -7.70 5.78
C TRP A 213 -4.94 -6.18 5.83
N ALA A 214 -4.65 -5.53 4.71
CA ALA A 214 -4.86 -4.10 4.53
C ALA A 214 -6.24 -3.86 3.90
N GLU A 215 -7.00 -2.92 4.45
CA GLU A 215 -8.23 -2.48 3.78
C GLU A 215 -7.85 -1.72 2.50
N ARG A 216 -8.48 -2.09 1.38
CA ARG A 216 -8.42 -1.25 0.20
C ARG A 216 -9.18 0.04 0.50
N PRO A 217 -8.55 1.22 0.33
CA PRO A 217 -9.26 2.47 0.43
C PRO A 217 -10.40 2.43 -0.59
N GLU A 218 -11.62 2.57 -0.10
CA GLU A 218 -12.80 2.57 -0.94
C GLU A 218 -12.59 3.60 -2.05
N ILE A 219 -12.49 3.13 -3.30
CA ILE A 219 -12.54 4.02 -4.45
C ILE A 219 -13.95 4.58 -4.37
N LYS A 220 -14.06 5.82 -3.90
CA LYS A 220 -15.26 6.63 -4.13
C LYS A 220 -15.31 6.82 -5.63
N GLU A 221 -15.88 5.86 -6.34
CA GLU A 221 -16.30 6.06 -7.72
C GLU A 221 -17.17 7.30 -7.65
N GLU A 222 -16.64 8.42 -8.13
CA GLU A 222 -17.48 9.59 -8.31
C GLU A 222 -18.63 9.08 -9.19
N PRO A 223 -19.88 9.32 -8.76
CA PRO A 223 -21.03 8.84 -9.51
C PRO A 223 -20.80 9.27 -10.96
N PRO A 224 -21.05 8.36 -11.94
CA PRO A 224 -20.76 8.65 -13.33
C PRO A 224 -21.31 10.03 -13.61
N VAL A 225 -20.45 10.94 -14.10
CA VAL A 225 -20.90 12.23 -14.58
C VAL A 225 -21.88 11.88 -15.70
N ILE A 226 -23.17 11.92 -15.37
CA ILE A 226 -24.22 11.87 -16.37
C ILE A 226 -23.98 13.18 -17.11
N GLU A 227 -23.24 13.11 -18.21
CA GLU A 227 -23.26 14.17 -19.20
C GLU A 227 -24.73 14.30 -19.58
N GLU A 228 -25.42 15.27 -18.98
CA GLU A 228 -26.78 15.60 -19.38
C GLU A 228 -26.70 15.86 -20.88
N GLU A 229 -27.30 14.97 -21.67
CA GLU A 229 -27.39 15.22 -23.10
C GLU A 229 -28.00 16.61 -23.27
N PRO A 230 -27.36 17.50 -24.05
CA PRO A 230 -27.89 18.84 -24.21
C PRO A 230 -29.32 18.72 -24.72
N GLU A 231 -30.28 19.21 -23.93
CA GLU A 231 -31.68 19.23 -24.34
C GLU A 231 -31.75 19.75 -25.77
N SER A 232 -32.30 18.96 -26.68
CA SER A 232 -32.39 19.32 -28.09
C SER A 232 -33.18 20.61 -28.20
N VAL A 233 -32.48 21.73 -28.40
CA VAL A 233 -33.12 23.02 -28.68
C VAL A 233 -33.97 22.81 -29.92
N PRO A 234 -35.30 23.00 -29.87
CA PRO A 234 -36.15 22.76 -31.02
C PRO A 234 -35.73 23.71 -32.14
N GLU A 235 -35.32 23.14 -33.28
CA GLU A 235 -35.05 23.92 -34.48
C GLU A 235 -36.32 24.70 -34.85
N PRO A 236 -36.22 25.98 -35.25
CA PRO A 236 -37.38 26.71 -35.73
C PRO A 236 -37.93 25.96 -36.95
N ALA A 237 -39.11 25.38 -36.77
CA ALA A 237 -39.86 24.74 -37.83
C ALA A 237 -39.84 25.64 -39.06
N THR A 238 -39.26 25.12 -40.13
CA THR A 238 -39.30 25.71 -41.46
C THR A 238 -40.76 25.72 -41.89
N LEU A 239 -41.47 26.80 -41.54
CA LEU A 239 -42.86 27.06 -41.88
C LEU A 239 -42.92 27.51 -43.34
N ALA A 240 -42.76 26.55 -44.26
CA ALA A 240 -43.08 26.73 -45.66
C ALA A 240 -44.61 26.81 -45.82
N GLY A 241 -45.14 28.01 -46.02
CA GLY A 241 -46.59 28.20 -46.18
C GLY A 241 -47.00 29.61 -46.60
N LEU A 242 -46.76 29.94 -47.88
CA LEU A 242 -47.59 30.76 -48.78
C LEU A 242 -48.45 31.89 -48.17
N GLY A 243 -48.09 33.14 -48.51
CA GLY A 243 -48.96 34.30 -48.39
C GLY A 243 -48.58 35.42 -49.38
N LEU A 244 -49.24 35.43 -50.53
CA LEU A 244 -49.24 36.50 -51.55
C LEU A 244 -49.60 37.87 -50.95
N ALA A 245 -48.85 38.93 -51.27
CA ALA A 245 -49.40 40.26 -51.50
C ALA A 245 -48.40 41.17 -52.24
N ALA A 246 -48.82 41.63 -53.40
CA ALA A 246 -48.19 42.66 -54.22
C ALA A 246 -48.31 44.04 -53.57
N SER A 247 -47.28 44.89 -53.65
CA SER A 247 -47.46 46.34 -53.92
C SER A 247 -46.13 47.05 -54.25
N THR A 248 -46.06 47.55 -55.49
CA THR A 248 -45.66 48.91 -55.90
C THR A 248 -44.32 49.51 -55.46
N LEU A 249 -43.45 49.70 -56.47
CA LEU A 249 -42.70 50.93 -56.81
C LEU A 249 -42.93 52.14 -55.88
N VAL A 250 -41.86 52.79 -55.40
CA VAL A 250 -41.66 54.24 -55.58
C VAL A 250 -40.16 54.61 -55.56
N ILE A 251 -39.81 55.40 -56.56
CA ILE A 251 -38.56 56.12 -56.83
C ILE A 251 -38.24 57.14 -55.73
N SER A 252 -36.97 57.27 -55.33
CA SER A 252 -36.43 58.54 -54.86
C SER A 252 -34.96 58.70 -55.24
N ARG A 253 -34.75 59.41 -56.35
CA ARG A 253 -33.51 60.15 -56.62
C ARG A 253 -33.42 61.30 -55.61
N ARG A 254 -32.25 61.54 -55.01
CA ARG A 254 -31.72 62.92 -54.91
C ARG A 254 -30.20 62.97 -54.74
N ARG A 255 -29.58 63.64 -55.72
CA ARG A 255 -28.22 64.19 -55.69
C ARG A 255 -28.13 65.38 -54.74
N LYS A 256 -26.95 65.61 -54.17
CA LYS A 256 -26.08 66.83 -54.29
C LYS A 256 -24.88 66.64 -53.34
N ARG A 257 -23.62 66.59 -53.83
CA ARG A 257 -22.70 67.72 -54.09
C ARG A 257 -22.62 68.75 -52.95
N ALA A 258 -21.48 68.75 -52.26
CA ALA A 258 -20.62 69.90 -52.07
C ALA A 258 -19.20 69.46 -52.45
#